data_AF-A0A9Q3KAB6-F1
#
_entry.id   AF-A0A9Q3KAB6-F1
#
_cell.length_a   1.000
_cell.length_b   1.000
_cell.length_c   1.000
_cell.angle_alpha   90.00
_cell.angle_beta   90.00
_cell.angle_gamma   90.00
#
_symmetry.space_group_name_H-M   'P 1'
#
loop_
_entity.id
_entity.type
_entity.pdbx_description
1 polymer ?
#
loop_
_entity_poly.entity_id
_entity_poly.type
_entity_poly.pdbx_seq_one_letter_code
_entity_poly.pdbx_strand_id
1 'polypeptide(L)' 'MDVERPYPPMLRRPPYTAILETRKEIEKHINELMDMDVIRKIEHNEIMEITTPVLITWHDGKSRLCGDFRALNN' A
#
# COMPACT_ATOMS: atom_id res chain seq x y z
N MET A 1 -8.62 -18.49 -24.91
CA MET A 1 -8.77 -18.86 -23.49
C MET A 1 -8.59 -17.58 -22.72
N ASP A 2 -9.66 -17.03 -22.16
CA ASP A 2 -9.52 -15.94 -21.20
C ASP A 2 -8.77 -16.51 -20.01
N VAL A 3 -7.54 -16.05 -19.82
CA VAL A 3 -6.80 -16.30 -18.59
C VAL A 3 -7.52 -15.45 -17.54
N GLU A 4 -8.48 -16.05 -16.84
CA GLU A 4 -9.11 -15.42 -15.69
C GLU A 4 -8.00 -14.99 -14.76
N ARG A 5 -7.79 -13.68 -14.64
CA ARG A 5 -6.88 -13.16 -13.63
C ARG A 5 -7.49 -13.54 -12.29
N PRO A 6 -6.71 -14.12 -11.36
CA PRO A 6 -7.22 -14.63 -10.09
C PRO A 6 -7.87 -13.54 -9.23
N TYR A 7 -7.62 -12.25 -9.53
CA TYR A 7 -8.19 -11.11 -8.82
C TYR A 7 -8.90 -10.13 -9.76
N PRO A 8 -10.06 -9.59 -9.33
CA PRO A 8 -10.82 -8.63 -10.12
C PRO A 8 -10.05 -7.29 -10.28
N PRO A 9 -10.20 -6.60 -11.43
CA PRO A 9 -9.49 -5.33 -11.68
C PRO A 9 -9.72 -4.25 -10.63
N MET A 10 -10.85 -4.29 -9.90
CA MET A 10 -11.17 -3.33 -8.84
C MET A 10 -10.16 -3.32 -7.68
N LEU A 11 -9.39 -4.42 -7.50
CA LEU A 11 -8.35 -4.54 -6.49
C LEU A 11 -7.03 -3.88 -6.90
N ARG A 12 -6.90 -3.36 -8.13
CA ARG A 12 -5.74 -2.58 -8.59
C ARG A 12 -5.96 -1.09 -8.40
N ARG A 13 -6.02 -0.67 -7.13
CA ARG A 13 -6.29 0.71 -6.77
C ARG A 13 -5.03 1.57 -6.91
N PRO A 14 -5.10 2.73 -7.60
CA PRO A 14 -3.95 3.63 -7.71
C PRO A 14 -3.62 4.27 -6.34
N PRO A 15 -2.37 4.70 -6.12
CA PRO A 15 -2.00 5.43 -4.91
C PRO A 15 -2.74 6.77 -4.84
N TYR A 16 -3.01 7.23 -3.62
CA TYR A 16 -3.55 8.57 -3.41
C TYR A 16 -2.49 9.64 -3.62
N THR A 17 -2.92 10.82 -4.08
CA THR A 17 -2.07 12.00 -4.13
C THR A 17 -1.72 12.42 -2.71
N ALA A 18 -0.43 12.61 -2.45
CA ALA A 18 0.10 13.02 -1.16
C ALA A 18 1.04 14.22 -1.30
N ILE A 19 0.97 15.14 -0.34
CA ILE A 19 1.92 16.26 -0.21
C ILE A 19 3.28 15.75 0.29
N LEU A 20 4.32 16.59 0.17
CA LEU A 20 5.69 16.21 0.49
C LEU A 20 5.86 15.68 1.92
N GLU A 21 5.25 16.33 2.91
CA GLU A 21 5.31 15.92 4.32
C GLU A 21 4.68 14.53 4.52
N THR A 22 3.50 14.31 3.93
CA THR A 22 2.83 13.01 3.99
C THR A 22 3.66 11.91 3.32
N ARG A 23 4.31 12.20 2.18
CA ARG A 23 5.19 11.22 1.51
C ARG A 23 6.38 10.84 2.39
N LYS A 24 7.02 11.80 3.06
CA LYS A 24 8.12 11.53 3.99
C LYS A 24 7.70 10.63 5.15
N GLU A 25 6.52 10.88 5.72
CA GLU A 25 5.98 10.01 6.78
C GLU A 25 5.67 8.61 6.25
N ILE A 26 5.08 8.48 5.05
CA ILE A 26 4.86 7.17 4.42
C ILE A 26 6.20 6.44 4.23
N GLU A 27 7.21 7.09 3.65
CA GLU A 27 8.53 6.50 3.41
C GLU A 27 9.18 6.04 4.72
N LYS A 28 9.08 6.84 5.79
CA LYS A 28 9.56 6.48 7.12
C LYS A 28 8.89 5.19 7.62
N HIS A 29 7.56 5.11 7.61
CA HIS A 29 6.82 3.91 8.06
C HIS A 29 7.14 2.69 7.20
N ILE A 30 7.26 2.85 5.88
CA ILE A 30 7.62 1.75 4.97
C ILE A 30 9.03 1.23 5.26
N ASN A 31 10.01 2.12 5.48
CA ASN A 31 11.36 1.71 5.84
C ASN A 31 11.41 0.96 7.18
N GLU A 32 10.73 1.47 8.21
CA GLU A 32 10.63 0.77 9.50
C GLU A 32 10.02 -0.63 9.36
N LEU A 33 8.96 -0.78 8.54
CA LEU A 33 8.34 -2.09 8.29
C LEU A 33 9.24 -3.04 7.49
N MET A 34 10.07 -2.52 6.58
CA MET A 34 11.07 -3.32 5.86
C MET A 34 12.20 -3.75 6.79
N ASP A 35 12.70 -2.86 7.65
CA ASP A 35 13.76 -3.17 8.64
C ASP A 35 13.30 -4.23 9.66
N MET A 36 11.99 -4.26 9.96
CA MET A 36 11.36 -5.26 10.82
C MET A 36 10.98 -6.56 10.09
N ASP A 37 11.25 -6.68 8.78
CA ASP A 37 10.87 -7.82 7.93
C ASP A 37 9.35 -8.11 7.92
N VAL A 38 8.53 -7.08 8.15
CA VAL A 38 7.06 -7.17 8.10
C VAL A 38 6.56 -7.06 6.65
N ILE A 39 7.22 -6.24 5.84
CA ILE A 39 6.96 -6.09 4.41
C ILE A 39 8.26 -6.17 3.63
N ARG A 40 8.17 -6.52 2.35
CA ARG A 40 9.30 -6.50 1.43
C ARG A 40 8.98 -5.74 0.17
N LYS A 41 10.02 -5.30 -0.53
CA LYS A 41 9.89 -4.80 -1.90
C LYS A 41 9.51 -5.96 -2.83
N ILE A 42 8.60 -5.68 -3.76
CA ILE A 42 8.26 -6.56 -4.87
C ILE A 42 9.24 -6.27 -6.01
N GLU A 43 9.86 -7.30 -6.56
CA GLU A 43 10.80 -7.19 -7.68
C GLU A 43 10.09 -6.93 -9.00
N HIS A 44 10.80 -6.33 -9.96
CA HIS A 44 10.23 -5.93 -11.26
C HIS A 44 9.62 -7.09 -12.07
N ASN A 45 10.07 -8.33 -11.82
CA ASN A 45 9.61 -9.53 -12.54
C ASN A 45 8.44 -10.23 -11.84
N GLU A 46 8.00 -9.76 -10.67
CA GLU A 46 6.89 -10.35 -9.94
C GLU A 46 5.56 -9.81 -10.46
N ILE A 47 4.60 -10.69 -10.71
CA ILE A 47 3.26 -10.31 -11.13
C ILE A 47 2.52 -9.76 -9.90
N MET A 48 2.22 -8.47 -9.94
CA MET A 48 1.40 -7.82 -8.91
C MET A 48 -0.04 -7.69 -9.41
N GLU A 49 -0.96 -8.35 -8.71
CA GLU A 49 -2.36 -8.44 -9.13
C GLU A 49 -3.29 -7.54 -8.33
N ILE A 50 -2.87 -7.15 -7.12
CA ILE A 50 -3.59 -6.31 -6.17
C ILE A 50 -2.70 -5.14 -5.76
N THR A 51 -3.29 -3.95 -5.65
CA THR A 51 -2.66 -2.78 -5.01
C THR A 51 -3.62 -2.12 -4.06
N THR A 52 -3.15 -1.81 -2.86
CA THR A 52 -3.92 -1.13 -1.82
C THR A 52 -3.27 0.23 -1.54
N PRO A 53 -3.98 1.35 -1.71
CA PRO A 53 -3.42 2.65 -1.38
C PRO A 53 -3.28 2.77 0.14
N VAL A 54 -2.23 3.46 0.55
CA VAL A 54 -1.97 3.78 1.96
C VAL A 54 -2.14 5.28 2.19
N LEU A 55 -2.46 5.64 3.43
CA LEU A 55 -2.55 7.01 3.91
C LEU A 55 -1.95 7.14 5.30
N ILE A 56 -1.62 8.38 5.68
CA ILE A 56 -1.21 8.71 7.05
C ILE A 56 -2.40 9.25 7.82
N THR A 57 -2.55 8.75 9.04
CA THR A 57 -3.44 9.32 10.05
C THR A 57 -2.60 9.80 11.22
N TRP A 58 -3.07 10.82 11.93
CA TRP A 58 -2.38 11.37 13.09
C TRP A 58 -3.19 11.12 14.35
N HIS A 59 -2.53 10.62 15.38
CA HIS A 59 -3.13 10.40 16.69
C HIS A 59 -2.08 10.65 17.78
N ASP A 60 -2.41 11.49 18.77
CA ASP A 60 -1.52 11.88 19.87
C ASP A 60 -0.11 12.32 19.42
N GLY A 61 -0.03 13.12 18.36
CA GLY A 61 1.24 13.61 17.81
C GLY A 61 2.08 12.54 17.12
N LYS A 62 1.56 11.32 16.92
CA LYS A 62 2.21 10.25 16.18
C LYS A 62 1.48 9.96 14.88
N SER A 63 2.23 9.77 13.80
CA SER A 63 1.71 9.32 12.51
C SER A 63 1.49 7.80 12.53
N ARG A 64 0.47 7.33 11.82
CA ARG A 64 0.17 5.91 11.60
C ARG A 64 -0.07 5.68 10.10
N LEU A 65 0.56 4.65 9.55
CA LEU A 65 0.30 4.19 8.19
C LEU A 65 -0.95 3.30 8.17
N CYS A 66 -1.92 3.60 7.30
CA CYS A 66 -3.15 2.85 7.16
C CYS A 66 -3.37 2.42 5.71
N GLY A 67 -3.54 1.13 5.45
CA GLY A 67 -3.96 0.62 4.15
C GLY A 67 -5.48 0.67 3.97
N ASP A 68 -5.95 1.16 2.83
CA ASP A 68 -7.37 1.17 2.49
C ASP A 68 -7.84 -0.16 1.90
N PHE A 69 -8.07 -1.14 2.77
CA PHE A 69 -8.51 -2.49 2.40
C PHE A 69 -10.02 -2.61 2.13
N ARG A 70 -10.79 -1.51 2.05
CA ARG A 70 -12.25 -1.58 1.84
C ARG A 70 -12.63 -2.32 0.56
N ALA A 71 -11.86 -2.17 -0.50
CA ALA A 71 -12.09 -2.90 -1.75
C ALA A 71 -11.81 -4.40 -1.63
N LEU A 72 -10.90 -4.80 -0.74
CA LEU A 72 -10.55 -6.20 -0.48
C LEU A 72 -11.53 -6.88 0.47
N ASN A 73 -12.17 -6.13 1.37
CA ASN A 73 -13.04 -6.65 2.43
C ASN A 73 -14.50 -6.85 2.01
N ASN A 74 -14.88 -6.44 0.80
CA ASN A 74 -16.22 -6.62 0.23
C ASN A 74 -16.30 -7.93 -0.54
#